data_AF-A0A542DNH4-F1
#
_entry.id   AF-A0A542DNH4-F1
#
_cell.length_a   1.000
_cell.length_b   1.000
_cell.length_c   1.000
_cell.angle_alpha   90.00
_cell.angle_beta   90.00
_cell.angle_gamma   90.00
#
_symmetry.space_group_name_H-M   'P 1'
#
loop_
_entity.id
_entity.type
_entity.pdbx_description
1 polymer ?
#
loop_
_entity_poly.entity_id
_entity_poly.type
_entity_poly.pdbx_seq_one_letter_code
_entity_poly.pdbx_strand_id
1 'polypeptide(L)'
;MNCDLCREALSARVDGEQEPVSPDAVDRHLAGCALCRSWQAKAERLRRSTTLHSAPAVPDLTATILRRAELPARRPWVLRVVLGAVAVAQSTLGGAQLLGLANGMHGGHDTGFMFGHLTRESAAWNLAVGIGLGWAALRPRVAAGQLPVLTGFVLVLAGASVTDLLGEAVTVRRVLSHGLVVVGLVLLYLVYRQHRRHGRPSPVSGEALPGGEHLAAADGAEWEHVDPESGGHRRFPRPASRHRVA
;
A
#
# COMPACT_ATOMS: atom_id res chain seq x y z
N MET A 1 -17.66 45.93 -31.41
CA MET A 1 -17.39 44.95 -30.34
C MET A 1 -15.93 44.54 -30.41
N ASN A 2 -15.25 44.43 -29.26
CA ASN A 2 -13.87 43.94 -29.17
C ASN A 2 -13.83 42.39 -29.16
N CYS A 3 -12.65 41.81 -29.38
CA CYS A 3 -12.52 40.34 -29.43
C CYS A 3 -12.80 39.67 -28.08
N ASP A 4 -12.51 40.33 -26.97
CA ASP A 4 -12.66 39.75 -25.62
C ASP A 4 -14.14 39.54 -25.29
N LEU A 5 -14.98 40.56 -25.48
CA LEU A 5 -16.43 40.47 -25.28
C LEU A 5 -17.07 39.47 -26.25
N CYS A 6 -16.54 39.36 -27.48
CA CYS A 6 -16.98 38.35 -28.43
C CYS A 6 -16.65 36.93 -27.94
N ARG A 7 -15.45 36.70 -27.37
CA ARG A 7 -15.04 35.39 -26.86
C ARG A 7 -15.82 35.00 -25.61
N GLU A 8 -16.10 35.96 -24.73
CA GLU A 8 -16.95 35.76 -23.56
C GLU A 8 -18.36 35.32 -23.99
N ALA A 9 -18.97 36.02 -24.95
CA ALA A 9 -20.27 35.63 -25.50
C ALA A 9 -20.25 34.26 -26.18
N LEU A 10 -19.18 33.94 -26.93
CA LEU A 10 -19.04 32.62 -27.54
C LEU A 10 -18.81 31.52 -26.49
N SER A 11 -18.15 31.80 -25.37
CA SER A 11 -18.03 30.86 -24.25
C SER A 11 -19.40 30.58 -23.63
N ALA A 12 -20.15 31.63 -23.31
CA ALA A 12 -21.52 31.50 -22.79
C ALA A 12 -22.39 30.66 -23.74
N ARG A 13 -22.31 30.91 -25.06
CA ARG A 13 -23.01 30.12 -26.09
C ARG A 13 -22.62 28.63 -26.10
N VAL A 14 -21.34 28.31 -25.89
CA VAL A 14 -20.81 26.93 -25.83
C VAL A 14 -21.32 26.19 -24.59
N ASP A 15 -21.48 26.90 -23.48
CA ASP A 15 -21.98 26.36 -22.20
C ASP A 15 -23.51 26.40 -22.08
N GLY A 16 -24.20 27.05 -23.02
CA GLY A 16 -25.67 27.20 -23.02
C GLY A 16 -26.17 28.28 -22.05
N GLU A 17 -25.29 29.19 -21.65
CA GLU A 17 -25.58 30.31 -20.77
C GLU A 17 -26.04 31.56 -21.55
N GLN A 18 -26.58 32.55 -20.84
CA GLN A 18 -27.02 33.80 -21.43
C GLN A 18 -25.83 34.63 -21.94
N GLU A 19 -25.86 35.00 -23.22
CA GLU A 19 -24.82 35.86 -23.81
C GLU A 19 -24.86 37.28 -23.19
N PRO A 20 -23.71 37.90 -22.88
CA PRO A 20 -23.61 39.26 -22.32
C PRO A 20 -23.94 40.36 -23.34
N VAL A 21 -24.02 40.00 -24.62
CA VAL A 21 -24.38 40.87 -25.74
C VAL A 21 -25.37 40.16 -26.64
N SER A 22 -26.01 40.89 -27.56
CA SER A 22 -26.94 40.27 -28.49
C SER A 22 -26.24 39.29 -29.45
N PRO A 23 -26.86 38.14 -29.76
CA PRO A 23 -26.32 37.18 -30.72
C PRO A 23 -26.00 37.81 -32.09
N ASP A 24 -26.85 38.72 -32.58
CA ASP A 24 -26.63 39.45 -33.84
C ASP A 24 -25.33 40.27 -33.85
N ALA A 25 -24.94 40.84 -32.70
CA ALA A 25 -23.70 41.59 -32.58
C ALA A 25 -22.48 40.66 -32.64
N VAL A 26 -22.59 39.46 -32.05
CA VAL A 26 -21.58 38.40 -32.11
C VAL A 26 -21.42 37.90 -33.54
N ASP A 27 -22.52 37.60 -34.23
CA ASP A 27 -22.48 37.07 -35.59
C ASP A 27 -21.95 38.10 -36.60
N ARG A 28 -22.29 39.39 -36.43
CA ARG A 28 -21.69 40.49 -37.22
C ARG A 28 -20.18 40.60 -37.00
N HIS A 29 -19.70 40.39 -35.78
CA HIS A 29 -18.27 40.39 -35.49
C HIS A 29 -17.58 39.14 -36.07
N LEU A 30 -18.23 37.97 -36.00
CA LEU A 30 -17.73 36.73 -36.61
C LEU A 30 -17.59 36.84 -38.12
N ALA A 31 -18.45 37.61 -38.80
CA ALA A 31 -18.31 37.86 -40.24
C ALA A 31 -16.99 38.60 -40.56
N GLY A 32 -16.60 39.57 -39.73
CA GLY A 32 -15.40 40.39 -39.95
C GLY A 32 -14.11 39.86 -39.33
N CYS A 33 -14.16 38.99 -38.32
CA CYS A 33 -12.98 38.64 -37.49
C CYS A 33 -12.57 37.16 -37.62
N ALA A 34 -11.46 36.91 -38.32
CA ALA A 34 -10.89 35.57 -38.47
C ALA A 34 -10.39 34.96 -37.14
N LEU A 35 -9.90 35.78 -36.20
CA LEU A 35 -9.41 35.32 -34.90
C LEU A 35 -10.54 34.73 -34.07
N CYS A 36 -11.70 35.40 -34.00
CA CYS A 36 -12.87 34.92 -33.25
C CYS A 36 -13.47 33.65 -33.87
N ARG A 37 -13.51 33.54 -35.21
CA ARG A 37 -13.90 32.29 -35.90
C ARG A 37 -12.98 31.12 -35.54
N SER A 38 -11.66 31.36 -35.53
CA SER A 38 -10.68 30.33 -35.17
C SER A 38 -10.81 29.90 -33.71
N TRP A 39 -11.14 30.83 -32.82
CA TRP A 39 -11.36 30.59 -31.40
C TRP A 39 -12.61 29.75 -31.19
N GLN A 40 -13.75 30.10 -31.81
CA GLN A 40 -15.00 29.34 -31.75
C GLN A 40 -14.78 27.89 -32.16
N ALA A 41 -14.11 27.66 -33.30
CA ALA A 41 -13.83 26.31 -33.78
C ALA A 41 -12.96 25.49 -32.80
N LYS A 42 -12.06 26.13 -32.04
CA LYS A 42 -11.27 25.46 -30.99
C LYS A 42 -12.13 25.13 -29.77
N ALA A 43 -12.98 26.06 -29.33
CA ALA A 43 -13.89 25.86 -28.19
C ALA A 43 -14.88 24.71 -28.46
N GLU A 44 -15.47 24.65 -29.66
CA GLU A 44 -16.37 23.56 -30.06
C GLU A 44 -15.66 22.21 -30.16
N ARG A 45 -14.42 22.17 -30.66
CA ARG A 45 -13.61 20.93 -30.66
C ARG A 45 -13.32 20.46 -29.24
N LEU A 46 -12.97 21.38 -28.34
CA LEU A 46 -12.74 21.07 -26.94
C LEU A 46 -14.01 20.50 -26.31
N ARG A 47 -15.15 21.19 -26.46
CA ARG A 47 -16.45 20.71 -25.97
C ARG A 47 -16.76 19.30 -26.45
N ARG A 48 -16.62 19.01 -27.75
CA ARG A 48 -16.84 17.65 -28.28
C ARG A 48 -15.89 16.61 -27.67
N SER A 49 -14.64 16.97 -27.39
CA SER A 49 -13.67 16.05 -26.78
C SER A 49 -13.89 15.83 -25.27
N THR A 50 -14.54 16.76 -24.58
CA THR A 50 -14.77 16.71 -23.14
C THR A 50 -16.21 16.33 -22.76
N THR A 51 -17.15 16.35 -23.70
CA THR A 51 -18.52 15.89 -23.48
C THR A 51 -18.53 14.40 -23.17
N LEU A 52 -18.70 14.09 -21.89
CA LEU A 52 -18.97 12.75 -21.40
C LEU A 52 -20.42 12.38 -21.72
N HIS A 53 -20.61 11.28 -22.42
CA HIS A 53 -21.92 10.69 -22.64
C HIS A 53 -22.17 9.64 -21.56
N SER A 54 -23.43 9.40 -21.20
CA SER A 54 -23.77 8.25 -20.37
C SER A 54 -23.18 6.99 -20.99
N ALA A 55 -22.47 6.21 -20.18
CA ALA A 55 -21.98 4.92 -20.62
C ALA A 55 -23.19 4.07 -21.07
N PRO A 56 -23.09 3.36 -22.21
CA PRO A 56 -24.13 2.43 -22.61
C PRO A 56 -24.36 1.41 -21.49
N ALA A 57 -25.59 0.88 -21.39
CA ALA A 57 -25.90 -0.13 -20.38
C ALA A 57 -25.00 -1.36 -20.59
N VAL A 58 -24.01 -1.53 -19.72
CA VAL A 58 -23.09 -2.67 -19.72
C VAL A 58 -23.64 -3.72 -18.75
N PRO A 59 -23.61 -5.02 -19.11
CA PRO A 59 -24.06 -6.09 -18.23
C PRO A 59 -23.27 -6.12 -16.93
N ASP A 60 -23.94 -6.46 -15.82
CA ASP A 60 -23.29 -6.57 -14.51
C ASP A 60 -22.30 -7.75 -14.49
N LEU A 61 -21.01 -7.44 -14.61
CA LEU A 61 -19.93 -8.41 -14.54
C LEU A 61 -19.45 -8.68 -13.10
N THR A 62 -20.09 -8.11 -12.08
CA THR A 62 -19.63 -8.18 -10.68
C THR A 62 -19.44 -9.62 -10.22
N ALA A 63 -20.42 -10.50 -10.43
CA ALA A 63 -20.32 -11.90 -10.03
C ALA A 63 -19.20 -12.66 -10.76
N THR A 64 -18.96 -12.32 -12.02
CA THR A 64 -17.92 -12.91 -12.87
C THR A 64 -16.53 -12.43 -12.45
N ILE A 65 -16.39 -11.14 -12.15
CA ILE A 65 -15.16 -10.53 -11.62
C ILE A 65 -14.83 -11.15 -10.26
N LEU A 66 -15.79 -11.22 -9.34
CA LEU A 66 -15.59 -11.79 -8.00
C LEU A 66 -15.18 -13.27 -8.04
N ARG A 67 -15.68 -14.02 -9.02
CA ARG A 67 -15.32 -15.44 -9.20
C ARG A 67 -13.91 -15.63 -9.76
N ARG A 68 -13.46 -14.72 -10.65
CA ARG A 68 -12.11 -14.75 -11.23
C ARG A 68 -11.06 -14.04 -10.37
N ALA A 69 -11.50 -13.18 -9.45
CA ALA A 69 -10.61 -12.54 -8.51
C ALA A 69 -9.98 -13.60 -7.60
N GLU A 70 -8.67 -13.80 -7.73
CA GLU A 70 -7.91 -14.57 -6.77
C GLU A 70 -7.96 -13.85 -5.41
N LEU A 71 -8.74 -14.39 -4.48
CA LEU A 71 -8.76 -13.87 -3.12
C LEU A 71 -7.35 -14.04 -2.50
N PRO A 72 -6.79 -12.99 -1.88
CA PRO A 72 -5.48 -13.10 -1.25
C PRO A 72 -5.49 -14.24 -0.24
N ALA A 73 -4.57 -15.21 -0.43
CA ALA A 73 -4.50 -16.41 0.40
C ALA A 73 -4.44 -16.03 1.90
N ARG A 74 -5.27 -16.69 2.73
CA ARG A 74 -5.47 -16.43 4.17
C ARG A 74 -4.24 -16.69 5.07
N ARG A 75 -3.03 -16.74 4.53
CA ARG A 75 -1.77 -17.04 5.24
C ARG A 75 -0.96 -15.84 5.81
N PRO A 76 -1.42 -14.57 5.90
CA PRO A 76 -0.55 -13.48 6.37
C PRO A 76 -0.36 -13.42 7.88
N TRP A 77 -1.12 -14.18 8.67
CA TRP A 77 -1.06 -14.11 10.13
C TRP A 77 -0.18 -15.18 10.77
N VAL A 78 -0.05 -16.38 10.16
CA VAL A 78 0.73 -17.49 10.73
C VAL A 78 2.19 -17.11 10.91
N LEU A 79 2.83 -16.54 9.88
CA LEU A 79 4.22 -16.09 9.99
C LEU A 79 4.42 -15.01 11.06
N ARG A 80 3.40 -14.16 11.28
CA ARG A 80 3.43 -13.14 12.35
C ARG A 80 3.28 -13.76 13.72
N VAL A 81 2.42 -14.77 13.87
CA VAL A 81 2.27 -15.51 15.13
C VAL A 81 3.52 -16.30 15.47
N VAL A 82 4.12 -16.97 14.49
CA VAL A 82 5.40 -17.69 14.71
C VAL A 82 6.53 -16.71 15.04
N LEU A 83 6.62 -15.58 14.34
CA LEU A 83 7.58 -14.52 14.68
C LEU A 83 7.33 -13.95 16.08
N GLY A 84 6.06 -13.75 16.47
CA GLY A 84 5.66 -13.32 17.80
C GLY A 84 6.03 -14.34 18.88
N ALA A 85 5.85 -15.63 18.63
CA ALA A 85 6.26 -16.69 19.55
C ALA A 85 7.78 -16.70 19.76
N VAL A 86 8.56 -16.55 18.67
CA VAL A 86 10.02 -16.41 18.75
C VAL A 86 10.42 -15.15 19.51
N ALA A 87 9.74 -14.03 19.28
CA ALA A 87 9.98 -12.78 20.01
C ALA A 87 9.71 -12.92 21.51
N VAL A 88 8.64 -13.61 21.90
CA VAL A 88 8.33 -13.92 23.30
C VAL A 88 9.42 -14.81 23.90
N ALA A 89 9.77 -15.92 23.25
CA ALA A 89 10.82 -16.82 23.73
C ALA A 89 12.16 -16.08 23.94
N GLN A 90 12.58 -15.27 22.95
CA GLN A 90 13.80 -14.48 23.00
C GLN A 90 13.77 -13.43 24.14
N SER A 91 12.64 -12.75 24.32
CA SER A 91 12.45 -11.75 25.37
C SER A 91 12.42 -12.40 26.75
N THR A 92 11.77 -13.55 26.90
CA THR A 92 11.74 -14.31 28.16
C THR A 92 13.14 -14.78 28.55
N LEU A 93 13.93 -15.28 27.59
CA LEU A 93 15.31 -15.68 27.82
C LEU A 93 16.19 -14.49 28.27
N GLY A 94 16.16 -13.38 27.54
CA GLY A 94 16.92 -12.17 27.90
C GLY A 94 16.47 -11.55 29.23
N GLY A 95 15.15 -11.52 29.47
CA GLY A 95 14.57 -11.05 30.73
C GLY A 95 14.93 -11.92 31.93
N ALA A 96 14.88 -13.25 31.78
CA ALA A 96 15.29 -14.18 32.83
C ALA A 96 16.78 -14.06 33.17
N GLN A 97 17.64 -13.77 32.18
CA GLN A 97 19.06 -13.48 32.40
C GLN A 97 19.28 -12.16 33.14
N LEU A 98 18.57 -11.09 32.76
CA LEU A 98 18.65 -9.78 33.44
C LEU A 98 18.19 -9.85 34.91
N LEU A 99 17.14 -10.64 35.17
CA LEU A 99 16.59 -10.83 36.52
C LEU A 99 17.39 -11.85 37.36
N GLY A 100 18.43 -12.48 36.79
CA GLY A 100 19.24 -13.50 37.46
C GLY A 100 18.54 -14.86 37.63
N LEU A 101 17.32 -15.02 37.11
CA LEU A 101 16.50 -16.23 37.22
C LEU A 101 17.07 -17.41 36.39
N ALA A 102 17.81 -17.10 35.32
CA ALA A 102 18.46 -18.11 34.49
C ALA A 102 19.78 -18.66 35.08
N ASN A 103 20.38 -17.95 36.04
CA ASN A 103 21.69 -18.27 36.61
C ASN A 103 21.59 -18.88 38.03
N GLY A 104 20.38 -19.06 38.56
CA GLY A 104 20.09 -19.39 39.95
C GLY A 104 20.41 -20.82 40.42
N MET A 105 21.30 -21.56 39.76
CA MET A 105 21.63 -22.93 40.18
C MET A 105 23.13 -23.26 40.18
N HIS A 106 24.01 -22.30 39.90
CA HIS A 106 25.46 -22.47 40.09
C HIS A 106 25.94 -21.41 41.08
N GLY A 107 25.80 -21.73 42.37
CA GLY A 107 26.51 -21.03 43.43
C GLY A 107 28.01 -21.19 43.21
N GLY A 108 28.68 -20.12 42.82
CA GLY A 108 30.11 -20.07 42.60
C GLY A 108 30.57 -18.63 42.72
N HIS A 109 31.44 -18.39 43.70
CA HIS A 109 31.97 -17.11 44.12
C HIS A 109 32.60 -16.29 42.97
N ASP A 110 32.42 -14.97 43.04
CA ASP A 110 33.30 -13.93 42.46
C ASP A 110 33.72 -14.07 40.99
N THR A 111 32.77 -14.18 40.06
CA THR A 111 33.04 -13.74 38.69
C THR A 111 33.08 -12.21 38.68
N GLY A 112 34.28 -11.63 38.66
CA GLY A 112 34.52 -10.18 38.85
C GLY A 112 33.60 -9.25 38.04
N PHE A 113 33.44 -8.02 38.54
CA PHE A 113 32.58 -6.95 38.01
C PHE A 113 32.41 -6.97 36.47
N MET A 114 33.51 -7.04 35.72
CA MET A 114 33.51 -7.06 34.25
C MET A 114 32.67 -8.19 33.62
N PHE A 115 32.70 -9.41 34.17
CA PHE A 115 31.91 -10.54 33.67
C PHE A 115 30.41 -10.33 33.92
N GLY A 116 30.06 -9.76 35.08
CA GLY A 116 28.69 -9.35 35.40
C GLY A 116 28.17 -8.24 34.48
N HIS A 117 29.03 -7.30 34.08
CA HIS A 117 28.68 -6.25 33.12
C HIS A 117 28.39 -6.80 31.72
N LEU A 118 29.28 -7.63 31.17
CA LEU A 118 29.10 -8.24 29.84
C LEU A 118 27.87 -9.15 29.76
N THR A 119 27.59 -9.90 30.83
CA THR A 119 26.38 -10.75 30.90
C THR A 119 25.10 -9.92 30.90
N ARG A 120 25.01 -8.84 31.69
CA ARG A 120 23.86 -7.92 31.65
C ARG A 120 23.71 -7.21 30.31
N GLU A 121 24.81 -6.78 29.70
CA GLU A 121 24.80 -6.17 28.38
C GLU A 121 24.28 -7.15 27.32
N SER A 122 24.79 -8.39 27.30
CA SER A 122 24.31 -9.43 26.37
C SER A 122 22.84 -9.78 26.60
N ALA A 123 22.38 -9.82 27.85
CA ALA A 123 20.99 -10.10 28.20
C ALA A 123 20.05 -8.95 27.77
N ALA A 124 20.48 -7.70 27.98
CA ALA A 124 19.78 -6.52 27.47
C ALA A 124 19.68 -6.54 25.94
N TRP A 125 20.75 -6.98 25.26
CA TRP A 125 20.74 -7.06 23.80
C TRP A 125 19.74 -8.13 23.32
N ASN A 126 19.74 -9.31 23.93
CA ASN A 126 18.78 -10.38 23.60
C ASN A 126 17.33 -9.94 23.83
N LEU A 127 17.06 -9.25 24.93
CA LEU A 127 15.74 -8.70 25.23
C LEU A 127 15.31 -7.66 24.17
N ALA A 128 16.19 -6.73 23.81
CA ALA A 128 15.88 -5.71 22.82
C ALA A 128 15.66 -6.30 21.40
N VAL A 129 16.42 -7.33 21.01
CA VAL A 129 16.16 -8.09 19.77
C VAL A 129 14.77 -8.75 19.84
N GLY A 130 14.42 -9.39 20.95
CA GLY A 130 13.10 -10.00 21.15
C GLY A 130 11.96 -8.97 21.03
N ILE A 131 12.07 -7.82 21.70
CA ILE A 131 11.12 -6.71 21.61
C ILE A 131 11.02 -6.20 20.16
N GLY A 132 12.15 -6.05 19.47
CA GLY A 132 12.21 -5.61 18.08
C GLY A 132 11.46 -6.56 17.14
N LEU A 133 11.68 -7.87 17.28
CA LEU A 133 10.97 -8.89 16.50
C LEU A 133 9.46 -8.89 16.80
N GLY A 134 9.07 -8.73 18.08
CA GLY A 134 7.68 -8.64 18.50
C GLY A 134 6.99 -7.41 17.90
N TRP A 135 7.68 -6.26 17.87
CA TRP A 135 7.18 -5.06 17.22
C TRP A 135 6.98 -5.25 15.72
N ALA A 136 7.88 -5.96 15.03
CA ALA A 136 7.72 -6.30 13.62
C ALA A 136 6.58 -7.30 13.35
N ALA A 137 6.31 -8.21 14.28
CA ALA A 137 5.15 -9.10 14.20
C ALA A 137 3.83 -8.30 14.25
N LEU A 138 3.75 -7.27 15.10
CA LEU A 138 2.59 -6.39 15.23
C LEU A 138 2.49 -5.37 14.09
N ARG A 139 3.63 -4.82 13.63
CA ARG A 139 3.71 -3.79 12.60
C ARG A 139 4.70 -4.19 11.49
N PRO A 140 4.31 -5.05 10.52
CA PRO A 140 5.21 -5.57 9.49
C PRO A 140 5.92 -4.51 8.64
N ARG A 141 5.38 -3.29 8.57
CA ARG A 141 6.02 -2.14 7.91
C ARG A 141 7.41 -1.83 8.47
N VAL A 142 7.64 -2.08 9.75
CA VAL A 142 8.93 -1.80 10.42
C VAL A 142 9.99 -2.86 10.15
N ALA A 143 9.60 -4.05 9.66
CA ALA A 143 10.53 -5.15 9.38
C ALA A 143 11.64 -4.73 8.40
N ALA A 144 11.31 -3.87 7.43
CA ALA A 144 12.27 -3.35 6.45
C ALA A 144 13.45 -2.60 7.11
N GLY A 145 13.18 -1.85 8.18
CA GLY A 145 14.22 -1.07 8.88
C GLY A 145 15.10 -1.92 9.79
N GLN A 146 14.59 -3.04 10.30
CA GLN A 146 15.34 -3.92 11.20
C GLN A 146 16.23 -4.93 10.46
N LEU A 147 15.87 -5.29 9.22
CA LEU A 147 16.59 -6.29 8.45
C LEU A 147 18.10 -5.99 8.26
N PRO A 148 18.54 -4.79 7.86
CA PRO A 148 19.97 -4.51 7.69
C PRO A 148 20.75 -4.67 9.00
N VAL A 149 20.20 -4.15 10.10
CA VAL A 149 20.82 -4.19 11.43
C VAL A 149 20.93 -5.63 11.93
N LEU A 150 19.83 -6.39 11.91
CA LEU A 150 19.83 -7.77 12.40
C LEU A 150 20.63 -8.72 11.50
N THR A 151 20.67 -8.46 10.18
CA THR A 151 21.54 -9.21 9.27
C THR A 151 23.00 -8.96 9.59
N GLY A 152 23.40 -7.69 9.72
CA GLY A 152 24.77 -7.34 10.11
C GLY A 152 25.17 -7.95 11.45
N PHE A 153 24.28 -7.85 12.45
CA PHE A 153 24.47 -8.48 13.77
C PHE A 153 24.68 -9.99 13.66
N VAL A 154 23.82 -10.72 12.94
CA VAL A 154 23.94 -12.17 12.77
C VAL A 154 25.22 -12.56 12.03
N LEU A 155 25.64 -11.78 11.01
CA LEU A 155 26.88 -12.06 10.29
C LEU A 155 28.11 -11.90 11.16
N VAL A 156 28.19 -10.81 11.94
CA VAL A 156 29.29 -10.57 12.88
C VAL A 156 29.31 -11.65 13.97
N LEU A 157 28.14 -11.97 14.54
CA LEU A 157 28.00 -13.01 15.56
C LEU A 157 28.39 -14.39 15.03
N ALA A 158 28.04 -14.71 13.78
CA ALA A 158 28.43 -15.96 13.13
C ALA A 158 29.96 -16.02 12.95
N GLY A 159 30.59 -14.92 12.51
CA GLY A 159 32.05 -14.83 12.40
C GLY A 159 32.74 -15.06 13.74
N ALA A 160 32.30 -14.37 14.79
CA ALA A 160 32.81 -14.54 16.15
C ALA A 160 32.60 -15.98 16.67
N SER A 161 31.44 -16.58 16.39
CA SER A 161 31.16 -17.97 16.78
C SER A 161 32.08 -18.97 16.08
N VAL A 162 32.44 -18.72 14.82
CA VAL A 162 33.38 -19.56 14.07
C VAL A 162 34.79 -19.44 14.66
N THR A 163 35.26 -18.22 14.95
CA THR A 163 36.59 -18.02 15.57
C THR A 163 36.67 -18.69 16.94
N ASP A 164 35.61 -18.58 17.74
CA ASP A 164 35.51 -19.19 19.06
C ASP A 164 35.51 -20.73 19.01
N LEU A 165 34.84 -21.32 18.02
CA LEU A 165 34.83 -22.77 17.80
C LEU A 165 36.20 -23.28 17.34
N LEU A 166 36.85 -22.57 16.42
CA LEU A 166 38.19 -22.94 15.93
C LEU A 166 39.26 -22.82 17.02
N GLY A 167 39.08 -21.89 17.95
CA GLY A 167 39.94 -21.73 19.12
C GLY A 167 39.60 -22.65 20.30
N GLU A 168 38.65 -23.58 20.14
CA GLU A 168 38.12 -24.46 21.21
C GLU A 168 37.65 -23.71 22.47
N ALA A 169 37.36 -22.41 22.35
CA ALA A 169 37.02 -21.54 23.47
C ALA A 169 35.58 -21.74 23.95
N VAL A 170 34.72 -22.36 23.12
CA VAL A 170 33.27 -22.38 23.35
C VAL A 170 32.62 -23.70 22.94
N THR A 171 31.68 -24.19 23.77
CA THR A 171 30.92 -25.42 23.49
C THR A 171 29.90 -25.25 22.36
N VAL A 172 29.65 -26.32 21.59
CA VAL A 172 28.61 -26.37 20.54
C VAL A 172 27.21 -26.00 21.08
N ARG A 173 26.92 -26.35 22.34
CA ARG A 173 25.67 -26.00 23.03
C ARG A 173 25.47 -24.49 23.16
N ARG A 174 26.55 -23.72 23.36
CA ARG A 174 26.51 -22.26 23.44
C ARG A 174 26.37 -21.61 22.04
N VAL A 175 26.86 -22.26 21.00
CA VAL A 175 26.61 -21.80 19.62
C VAL A 175 25.13 -22.00 19.25
N LEU A 176 24.54 -23.14 19.63
CA LEU A 176 23.12 -23.44 19.40
C LEU A 176 22.17 -22.43 20.06
N SER A 177 22.54 -21.80 21.18
CA SER A 177 21.70 -20.74 21.78
C SER A 177 21.55 -19.50 20.89
N HIS A 178 22.47 -19.26 19.95
CA HIS A 178 22.33 -18.20 18.95
C HIS A 178 21.40 -18.59 17.79
N GLY A 179 20.95 -19.85 17.70
CA GLY A 179 20.03 -20.30 16.66
C GLY A 179 18.70 -19.54 16.67
N LEU A 180 18.23 -19.09 17.84
CA LEU A 180 16.96 -18.40 17.98
C LEU A 180 16.96 -17.04 17.27
N VAL A 181 18.06 -16.28 17.30
CA VAL A 181 18.17 -15.01 16.57
C VAL A 181 18.21 -15.22 15.06
N VAL A 182 18.83 -16.31 14.59
CA VAL A 182 18.86 -16.67 13.16
C VAL A 182 17.46 -17.01 12.67
N VAL A 183 16.71 -17.83 13.42
CA VAL A 183 15.31 -18.14 13.11
C VAL A 183 14.46 -16.87 13.10
N GLY A 184 14.65 -15.98 14.08
CA GLY A 184 14.01 -14.67 14.13
C GLY A 184 14.27 -13.82 12.88
N LEU A 185 15.52 -13.76 12.42
CA LEU A 185 15.90 -13.04 11.19
C LEU A 185 15.24 -13.61 9.94
N VAL A 186 15.24 -14.95 9.80
CA VAL A 186 14.59 -15.62 8.65
C VAL A 186 13.09 -15.33 8.64
N LEU A 187 12.41 -15.45 9.78
CA LEU A 187 10.98 -15.14 9.89
C LEU A 187 10.69 -13.66 9.60
N LEU A 188 11.53 -12.75 10.10
CA LEU A 188 11.43 -11.32 9.82
C LEU A 188 11.52 -11.03 8.31
N TYR A 189 12.46 -11.69 7.61
CA TYR A 189 12.59 -11.59 6.16
C TYR A 189 11.35 -12.12 5.44
N LEU A 190 10.81 -13.26 5.86
CA LEU A 190 9.60 -13.83 5.26
C LEU A 190 8.38 -12.92 5.45
N VAL A 191 8.20 -12.34 6.64
CA VAL A 191 7.14 -11.37 6.94
C VAL A 191 7.28 -10.11 6.07
N TYR A 192 8.50 -9.59 5.93
CA TYR A 192 8.81 -8.45 5.07
C TYR A 192 8.49 -8.76 3.59
N ARG A 193 8.97 -9.90 3.07
CA ARG A 193 8.74 -10.33 1.69
C ARG A 193 7.26 -10.49 1.39
N GLN A 194 6.50 -11.06 2.32
CA GLN A 194 5.05 -11.20 2.19
C GLN A 194 4.35 -9.83 2.18
N HIS A 195 4.69 -8.93 3.09
CA HIS A 195 4.13 -7.58 3.14
C HIS A 195 4.40 -6.81 1.83
N ARG A 196 5.61 -6.91 1.28
CA ARG A 196 5.98 -6.31 -0.02
C ARG A 196 5.19 -6.88 -1.20
N ARG A 197 4.84 -8.16 -1.18
CA ARG A 197 4.06 -8.81 -2.25
C ARG A 197 2.60 -8.37 -2.26
N HIS A 198 1.98 -8.20 -1.09
CA HIS A 198 0.58 -7.74 -1.00
C HIS A 198 0.41 -6.23 -1.25
N GLY A 199 1.46 -5.43 -1.05
CA GLY A 199 1.43 -3.98 -1.28
C GLY A 199 1.65 -3.54 -2.73
N ARG A 200 1.94 -4.47 -3.66
CA ARG A 200 2.05 -4.16 -5.08
C ARG A 200 0.69 -4.35 -5.74
N PRO A 201 0.11 -3.32 -6.38
CA PRO A 201 -0.97 -3.54 -7.33
C PRO A 201 -0.45 -4.54 -8.36
N SER A 202 -1.16 -5.66 -8.53
CA SER A 202 -0.83 -6.57 -9.63
C SER A 202 -0.96 -5.75 -10.92
N PRO A 203 0.03 -5.74 -11.84
CA PRO A 203 -0.21 -5.19 -13.15
C PRO A 203 -1.39 -5.98 -13.71
N VAL A 204 -2.52 -5.30 -13.91
CA VAL A 204 -3.60 -5.85 -14.71
C VAL A 204 -2.98 -6.02 -16.09
N SER A 205 -2.59 -7.26 -16.40
CA SER A 205 -2.33 -7.65 -17.77
C SER A 205 -3.63 -7.36 -18.51
N GLY A 206 -3.66 -6.27 -19.25
CA GLY A 206 -4.73 -6.05 -20.22
C GLY A 206 -4.57 -7.14 -21.26
N GLU A 207 -5.14 -8.31 -21.01
CA GLU A 207 -5.46 -9.24 -22.08
C GLU A 207 -6.35 -8.44 -23.02
N ALA A 208 -5.80 -8.15 -24.20
CA ALA A 208 -6.52 -7.55 -25.29
C ALA A 208 -7.81 -8.35 -25.47
N LEU A 209 -8.95 -7.72 -25.16
CA LEU A 209 -10.25 -8.27 -25.49
C LEU A 209 -10.19 -8.65 -26.98
N PRO A 210 -10.41 -9.92 -27.35
CA PRO A 210 -10.49 -10.30 -28.74
C PRO A 210 -11.55 -9.43 -29.42
N GLY A 211 -11.25 -9.06 -30.66
CA GLY A 211 -11.88 -8.02 -31.46
C GLY A 211 -13.38 -7.82 -31.27
N GLY A 212 -13.78 -6.55 -31.35
CA GLY A 212 -15.18 -6.14 -31.42
C GLY A 212 -15.90 -6.87 -32.54
N GLU A 213 -16.64 -7.91 -32.18
CA GLU A 213 -17.70 -8.44 -33.02
C GLU A 213 -18.91 -7.54 -32.81
N HIS A 214 -19.41 -7.02 -33.93
CA HIS A 214 -20.55 -6.11 -34.02
C HIS A 214 -21.70 -6.57 -33.12
N LEU A 215 -22.03 -5.77 -32.10
CA LEU A 215 -23.40 -5.69 -31.61
C LEU A 215 -24.20 -4.97 -32.71
N ALA A 216 -24.62 -5.76 -33.69
CA ALA A 216 -25.61 -5.33 -34.67
C ALA A 216 -26.82 -4.79 -33.91
N ALA A 217 -27.29 -3.63 -34.35
CA ALA A 217 -28.49 -2.99 -33.85
C ALA A 217 -29.64 -4.00 -33.82
N ALA A 218 -30.04 -4.40 -32.61
CA ALA A 218 -31.36 -4.95 -32.40
C ALA A 218 -32.33 -3.78 -32.41
N ASP A 219 -32.87 -3.52 -33.60
CA ASP A 219 -34.03 -2.67 -33.82
C ASP A 219 -35.19 -3.19 -32.94
N GLY A 220 -35.83 -2.29 -32.18
CA GLY A 220 -37.19 -2.52 -31.67
C GLY A 220 -37.40 -2.99 -30.23
N ALA A 221 -36.47 -2.82 -29.30
CA ALA A 221 -36.78 -3.02 -27.87
C ALA A 221 -37.39 -1.75 -27.26
N GLU A 222 -38.71 -1.78 -27.11
CA GLU A 222 -39.52 -0.84 -26.33
C GLU A 222 -38.90 -0.65 -24.93
N TRP A 223 -38.52 0.58 -24.62
CA TRP A 223 -37.86 0.93 -23.37
C TRP A 223 -38.90 0.95 -22.26
N GLU A 224 -39.01 -0.17 -21.53
CA GLU A 224 -39.82 -0.18 -20.32
C GLU A 224 -39.12 0.64 -19.24
N HIS A 225 -39.75 1.77 -18.89
CA HIS A 225 -39.36 2.62 -17.78
C HIS A 225 -39.51 1.79 -16.49
N VAL A 226 -38.41 1.23 -16.00
CA VAL A 226 -38.38 0.67 -14.64
C VAL A 226 -38.28 1.85 -13.67
N ASP A 227 -39.41 2.24 -13.09
CA ASP A 227 -39.43 3.17 -11.97
C ASP A 227 -38.60 2.60 -10.82
N PRO A 228 -37.66 3.37 -10.24
CA PRO A 228 -36.88 2.90 -9.12
C PRO A 228 -37.80 2.74 -7.92
N GLU A 229 -38.05 1.49 -7.51
CA GLU A 229 -38.67 1.19 -6.23
C GLU A 229 -37.94 1.97 -5.13
N SER A 230 -38.75 2.61 -4.27
CA SER A 230 -38.37 3.45 -3.14
C SER A 230 -37.66 2.65 -2.04
N GLY A 231 -36.43 2.22 -2.32
CA GLY A 231 -35.62 1.36 -1.46
C GLY A 231 -34.36 2.04 -0.94
N GLY A 232 -34.50 2.84 0.13
CA GLY A 232 -33.45 3.12 1.12
C GLY A 232 -32.25 3.96 0.65
N HIS A 233 -32.16 5.20 1.15
CA HIS A 233 -31.00 6.09 1.02
C HIS A 233 -29.66 5.41 1.41
N ARG A 234 -28.94 4.87 0.45
CA ARG A 234 -27.52 4.50 0.62
C ARG A 234 -26.70 5.79 0.60
N ARG A 235 -26.28 6.23 1.78
CA ARG A 235 -25.33 7.35 1.95
C ARG A 235 -24.03 7.01 1.22
N PHE A 236 -23.81 7.62 0.07
CA PHE A 236 -22.50 7.66 -0.57
C PHE A 236 -21.48 8.33 0.37
N PRO A 237 -20.29 7.75 0.58
CA PRO A 237 -19.23 8.42 1.32
C PRO A 237 -18.82 9.70 0.59
N ARG A 238 -18.86 10.84 1.29
CA ARG A 238 -18.39 12.13 0.77
C ARG A 238 -16.87 12.06 0.52
N PRO A 239 -16.35 12.59 -0.61
CA PRO A 239 -14.91 12.67 -0.85
C PRO A 239 -14.24 13.58 0.17
N ALA A 240 -13.15 13.09 0.78
CA ALA A 240 -12.35 13.80 1.77
C ALA A 240 -11.28 14.66 1.09
N SER A 241 -11.67 15.83 0.60
CA SER A 241 -10.70 16.88 0.22
C SER A 241 -11.00 18.15 0.99
N ARG A 242 -10.38 18.31 2.16
CA ARG A 242 -10.28 19.59 2.85
C ARG A 242 -9.00 20.28 2.35
N HIS A 243 -9.13 21.17 1.38
CA HIS A 243 -8.10 22.18 1.14
C HIS A 243 -8.23 23.25 2.23
N ARG A 244 -7.21 23.37 3.09
CA ARG A 244 -6.97 24.62 3.84
C ARG A 244 -6.14 25.50 2.93
N VAL A 245 -6.73 26.59 2.47
CA VAL A 245 -5.99 27.71 1.92
C VAL A 245 -5.52 28.54 3.11
N ALA A 246 -4.22 28.81 3.16
CA ALA A 246 -3.61 29.80 4.04
C ALA A 246 -3.46 31.12 3.25
#